data_AF-A0A1Q3YUX0-F1
#
_entry.id   AF-A0A1Q3YUX0-F1
#
_cell.length_a   1.000
_cell.length_b   1.000
_cell.length_c   1.000
_cell.angle_alpha   90.00
_cell.angle_beta   90.00
_cell.angle_gamma   90.00
#
_symmetry.space_group_name_H-M   'P 1'
#
loop_
_entity.id
_entity.type
_entity.pdbx_description
1 polymer ?
#
loop_
_entity_poly.entity_id
_entity_poly.type
_entity_poly.pdbx_seq_one_letter_code
_entity_poly.pdbx_strand_id
1 'polypeptide(L)'
;MTRPHLIRPAYFLWVPAALGLYAAYAAFGLPHVLFSYSFDVPAGGDPWSFKDRWYTRCTFVGPYGVFTSSAGDGQCSWVVFHREGDAGGGQ
;
A
#
# COMPACT_ATOMS: atom_id res chain seq x y z
N MET A 1 -45.90 22.88 22.40
CA MET A 1 -44.89 21.86 22.72
C MET A 1 -44.26 21.37 21.43
N THR A 2 -43.11 21.93 21.06
CA THR A 2 -42.40 21.59 19.81
C THR A 2 -41.71 20.25 20.01
N ARG A 3 -42.10 19.21 19.28
CA ARG A 3 -41.41 17.91 19.34
C ARG A 3 -39.97 18.14 18.89
N PRO A 4 -38.96 17.82 19.73
CA PRO A 4 -37.58 17.96 19.30
C PRO A 4 -37.33 16.90 18.21
N HIS A 5 -37.11 17.38 16.98
CA HIS A 5 -36.75 16.55 15.83
C HIS A 5 -35.29 16.11 15.97
N LEU A 6 -35.01 15.24 16.94
CA LEU A 6 -33.65 14.86 17.37
C LEU A 6 -32.92 13.95 16.37
N ILE A 7 -33.59 13.43 15.34
CA ILE A 7 -32.99 12.47 14.40
C ILE A 7 -33.37 12.87 12.97
N ARG A 8 -32.64 13.82 12.40
CA ARG A 8 -32.68 14.09 10.96
C ARG A 8 -31.76 13.09 10.26
N PRO A 9 -32.23 12.32 9.25
CA PRO A 9 -31.38 11.39 8.50
C PRO A 9 -30.14 12.03 7.90
N ALA A 10 -30.19 13.34 7.60
CA ALA A 10 -29.06 14.12 7.11
C ALA A 10 -27.83 14.07 8.04
N TYR A 11 -28.01 13.90 9.36
CA TYR A 11 -26.89 13.76 10.30
C TYR A 11 -26.11 12.45 10.14
N PHE A 12 -26.64 11.48 9.39
CA PHE A 12 -26.00 10.17 9.17
C PHE A 12 -25.43 10.03 7.76
N LEU A 13 -25.43 11.08 6.93
CA LEU A 13 -24.87 11.02 5.57
C LEU A 13 -23.36 10.72 5.54
N TRP A 14 -22.64 10.94 6.64
CA TRP A 14 -21.23 10.57 6.77
C TRP A 14 -21.04 9.08 7.09
N VAL A 15 -22.07 8.37 7.55
CA VAL A 15 -21.97 6.95 7.94
C VAL A 15 -21.60 6.06 6.76
N PRO A 16 -22.23 6.17 5.56
CA PRO A 16 -21.78 5.42 4.38
C PRO A 16 -20.34 5.73 3.99
N ALA A 17 -19.88 6.97 4.16
CA ALA A 17 -18.51 7.36 3.87
C ALA A 17 -17.52 6.70 4.86
N ALA A 18 -17.81 6.77 6.16
CA ALA A 18 -17.00 6.11 7.19
C ALA A 18 -16.98 4.58 7.00
N LEU A 19 -18.14 4.00 6.67
CA LEU A 19 -18.24 2.57 6.39
C LEU A 19 -17.45 2.17 5.14
N GLY A 20 -17.50 2.99 4.09
CA GLY A 20 -16.73 2.77 2.86
C GLY A 20 -15.21 2.83 3.12
N LEU A 21 -14.75 3.80 3.90
CA LEU A 21 -13.35 3.92 4.30
C LEU A 21 -12.91 2.72 5.15
N TYR A 22 -13.72 2.31 6.12
CA TYR A 22 -13.43 1.15 6.94
C TYR A 22 -13.38 -0.14 6.11
N ALA A 23 -14.31 -0.32 5.19
CA ALA A 23 -14.32 -1.47 4.29
C ALA A 23 -13.08 -1.50 3.39
N ALA A 24 -12.66 -0.35 2.84
CA ALA A 24 -11.42 -0.26 2.06
C ALA A 24 -10.19 -0.60 2.90
N TYR A 25 -10.09 -0.05 4.11
CA TYR A 25 -9.03 -0.38 5.06
C TYR A 25 -9.00 -1.88 5.40
N ALA A 26 -10.15 -2.49 5.67
CA ALA A 26 -10.23 -3.91 6.01
C ALA A 26 -9.89 -4.83 4.82
N ALA A 27 -10.26 -4.42 3.60
CA ALA A 27 -10.01 -5.19 2.38
C ALA A 27 -8.56 -5.10 1.90
N PHE A 28 -7.99 -3.89 1.85
CA PHE A 28 -6.68 -3.63 1.24
C PHE A 28 -5.56 -3.43 2.27
N GLY A 29 -5.87 -3.00 3.48
CA GLY A 29 -4.88 -2.66 4.50
C GLY A 29 -4.36 -1.23 4.36
N LEU A 30 -3.12 -1.01 4.79
CA LEU A 30 -2.48 0.31 4.81
C LEU A 30 -1.37 0.41 3.76
N PRO A 31 -1.12 1.63 3.24
CA PRO A 31 -0.07 1.86 2.27
C PRO A 31 1.31 1.65 2.91
N HIS A 32 2.17 0.93 2.19
CA HIS A 32 3.59 0.76 2.46
C HIS A 32 4.36 1.32 1.28
N VAL A 33 5.32 2.19 1.57
CA VAL A 33 6.08 2.91 0.55
C VAL A 33 7.39 2.21 0.27
N LEU A 34 7.86 2.26 -0.98
CA LEU A 34 9.15 1.71 -1.37
C LEU A 34 10.27 2.41 -0.59
N PHE A 35 10.99 1.62 0.21
CA PHE A 35 12.09 2.09 1.04
C PHE A 35 13.44 1.80 0.41
N SER A 36 13.63 0.56 -0.07
CA SER A 36 14.86 0.15 -0.72
C SER A 36 14.58 -0.86 -1.83
N TYR A 37 15.52 -0.99 -2.75
CA TYR A 37 15.41 -1.94 -3.86
C TYR A 37 16.78 -2.49 -4.21
N SER A 38 16.78 -3.68 -4.81
CA SER A 38 17.94 -4.29 -5.44
C SER A 38 17.67 -4.43 -6.92
N PHE A 39 18.69 -4.20 -7.73
CA PHE A 39 18.61 -4.28 -9.18
C PHE A 39 19.86 -4.93 -9.74
N ASP A 40 19.69 -5.57 -10.88
CA ASP A 40 20.75 -6.08 -11.72
C ASP A 40 20.89 -5.22 -12.97
N VAL A 41 22.10 -5.21 -13.54
CA VAL A 41 22.42 -4.50 -14.77
C VAL A 41 22.79 -5.53 -15.83
N PRO A 42 22.27 -5.43 -17.07
CA PRO A 42 22.65 -6.33 -18.15
C PRO A 42 24.16 -6.37 -18.37
N ALA A 43 24.67 -7.51 -18.84
CA ALA A 43 26.10 -7.66 -19.14
C ALA A 43 26.54 -6.61 -20.18
N GLY A 44 27.50 -5.76 -19.81
CA GLY A 44 27.98 -4.64 -20.63
C GLY A 44 27.15 -3.34 -20.51
N GLY A 45 26.13 -3.31 -19.66
CA GLY A 45 25.36 -2.10 -19.35
C GLY A 45 26.11 -1.15 -18.39
N ASP A 46 25.77 0.13 -18.44
CA ASP A 46 26.32 1.13 -17.54
C ASP A 46 25.66 1.03 -16.15
N PRO A 47 26.40 0.73 -15.06
CA PRO A 47 25.85 0.64 -13.71
C PRO A 47 25.31 1.99 -13.19
N TRP A 48 25.74 3.11 -13.78
CA TRP A 48 25.26 4.44 -13.42
C TRP A 48 23.99 4.84 -14.20
N SER A 49 23.63 4.10 -15.25
CA SER A 49 22.37 4.27 -15.96
C SER A 49 21.20 3.83 -15.08
N PHE A 50 20.20 4.70 -14.94
CA PHE A 50 18.94 4.39 -14.25
C PHE A 50 17.92 3.72 -15.18
N LYS A 51 18.16 3.75 -16.51
CA LYS A 51 17.22 3.21 -17.51
C LYS A 51 17.37 1.71 -17.74
N ASP A 52 18.57 1.18 -17.53
CA ASP A 52 18.91 -0.21 -17.85
C ASP A 52 18.83 -1.13 -16.62
N ARG A 53 18.25 -0.65 -15.52
CA ARG A 53 18.17 -1.40 -14.26
C ARG A 53 16.99 -2.35 -14.27
N TRP A 54 17.28 -3.62 -14.06
CA TRP A 54 16.26 -4.63 -13.83
C TRP A 54 16.10 -4.86 -12.35
N TYR A 55 15.00 -4.37 -11.77
CA TYR A 55 14.75 -4.53 -10.34
C TYR A 55 14.46 -6.00 -10.04
N THR A 56 15.03 -6.51 -8.96
CA THR A 56 14.86 -7.92 -8.54
C THR A 56 14.17 -8.05 -7.20
N ARG A 57 14.45 -7.12 -6.27
CA ARG A 57 13.88 -7.12 -4.93
C ARG A 57 13.43 -5.72 -4.54
N CYS A 58 12.22 -5.63 -4.00
CA CYS A 58 11.59 -4.39 -3.58
C CYS A 58 11.26 -4.49 -2.08
N THR A 59 11.71 -3.53 -1.30
CA THR A 59 11.48 -3.47 0.15
C THR A 59 10.61 -2.28 0.47
N PHE A 60 9.47 -2.53 1.09
CA PHE A 60 8.46 -1.56 1.45
C PHE A 60 8.41 -1.38 2.95
N VAL A 61 8.22 -0.14 3.41
CA VAL A 61 8.06 0.19 4.82
C VAL A 61 6.72 0.87 5.05
N GLY A 62 6.06 0.54 6.14
CA GLY A 62 4.80 1.15 6.50
C GLY A 62 4.35 0.77 7.90
N PRO A 63 3.09 1.11 8.24
CA PRO A 63 2.57 0.97 9.60
C PRO A 63 2.59 -0.45 10.15
N TYR A 64 2.57 -1.47 9.28
CA TYR A 64 2.59 -2.88 9.68
C TYR A 64 3.98 -3.52 9.60
N GLY A 65 5.03 -2.73 9.34
CA GLY A 65 6.42 -3.19 9.33
C GLY A 65 7.07 -3.08 7.96
N VAL A 66 8.02 -4.00 7.71
CA VAL A 66 8.83 -4.05 6.50
C VAL A 66 8.46 -5.29 5.69
N PHE A 67 8.17 -5.09 4.41
CA PHE A 67 7.78 -6.14 3.47
C PHE A 67 8.76 -6.20 2.31
N THR A 68 9.20 -7.40 1.95
CA THR A 68 10.10 -7.60 0.81
C THR A 68 9.43 -8.50 -0.21
N SER A 69 9.31 -8.03 -1.45
CA SER A 69 8.75 -8.81 -2.56
C SER A 69 9.70 -8.80 -3.76
N SER A 70 9.52 -9.76 -4.67
CA SER A 70 10.16 -9.68 -5.99
C SER A 70 9.56 -8.54 -6.80
N ALA A 71 10.36 -7.98 -7.71
CA ALA A 71 9.86 -7.01 -8.67
C ALA A 71 8.87 -7.67 -9.65
N GLY A 72 7.79 -6.97 -9.97
CA GLY A 72 6.84 -7.36 -11.02
C GLY A 72 7.29 -6.75 -12.34
N ASP A 73 7.43 -7.57 -13.39
CA ASP A 73 7.86 -7.11 -14.72
C ASP A 73 9.19 -6.34 -14.72
N GLY A 74 10.11 -6.72 -13.81
CA GLY A 74 11.42 -6.07 -13.67
C GLY A 74 11.35 -4.68 -13.04
N GLN A 75 10.23 -4.28 -12.45
CA GLN A 75 10.04 -2.99 -11.78
C GLN A 75 9.47 -3.14 -10.37
N CYS A 76 9.84 -2.19 -9.50
CA CYS A 76 9.21 -2.04 -8.20
C CYS A 76 8.06 -1.04 -8.27
N SER A 77 6.90 -1.40 -7.72
CA SER A 77 5.86 -0.43 -7.43
C SER A 77 6.35 0.57 -6.38
N TRP A 78 5.81 1.79 -6.40
CA TRP A 78 6.16 2.81 -5.41
C TRP A 78 5.41 2.62 -4.08
N VAL A 79 4.18 2.13 -4.16
CA VAL A 79 3.30 1.90 -3.02
C VAL A 79 2.60 0.56 -3.20
N VAL A 80 2.57 -0.22 -2.13
CA VAL A 80 1.81 -1.46 -2.04
C VAL A 80 0.94 -1.41 -0.79
N PHE A 81 -0.15 -2.16 -0.77
CA PHE A 81 -1.03 -2.23 0.39
C PHE A 81 -0.84 -3.59 1.06
N HIS A 82 -0.55 -3.55 2.36
CA HIS A 82 -0.44 -4.74 3.19
C HIS A 82 -1.41 -4.64 4.35
N ARG A 83 -1.90 -5.80 4.78
CA ARG A 83 -2.70 -5.96 5.99
C ARG A 83 -1.78 -6.37 7.14
N GLU A 84 -2.24 -6.14 8.37
CA GLU A 84 -1.44 -6.39 9.57
C GLU A 84 -0.98 -7.86 9.71
N GLY A 85 -1.77 -8.82 9.22
CA GLY A 85 -1.42 -10.23 9.23
C GLY A 85 -0.37 -10.67 8.20
N ASP A 86 -0.02 -9.82 7.23
CA ASP A 86 0.91 -10.18 6.16
C ASP A 86 2.37 -10.20 6.66
N ALA A 87 2.68 -9.51 7.77
CA ALA A 87 4.03 -9.33 8.31
C ALA A 87 4.71 -10.64 8.79
N GLY A 88 3.94 -11.73 8.93
CA GLY A 88 4.44 -13.07 9.29
C GLY A 88 4.50 -14.05 8.12
N GLY A 89 4.15 -13.65 6.90
CA GLY A 89 3.96 -14.53 5.74
C GLY A 89 5.11 -14.56 4.73
N GLY A 90 6.30 -14.07 5.10
CA GLY A 90 7.48 -14.14 4.23
C GLY A 90 8.02 -15.57 4.12
N GLN A 91 7.60 -16.29 3.07
CA GLN A 91 8.41 -17.34 2.45
C GLN A 91 9.25 -16.72 1.35
#